data_AF-A0A519K863-F1
#
_entry.id   AF-A0A519K863-F1
#
_cell.length_a   1.000
_cell.length_b   1.000
_cell.length_c   1.000
_cell.angle_alpha   90.00
_cell.angle_beta   90.00
_cell.angle_gamma   90.00
#
_symmetry.space_group_name_H-M   'P 1'
#
loop_
_entity.id
_entity.type
_entity.pdbx_description
1 polymer ?
#
loop_
_entity_poly.entity_id
_entity_poly.type
_entity_poly.pdbx_seq_one_letter_code
_entity_poly.pdbx_strand_id
1 'polypeptide(L)'
;MLMFVLFSAGVSAQDSKKSVKAAPITHMDQFLATLTSSGNDQLAQRVKTLIKTPQPSVYVTPGNSVERGGGVPVSLYVDAKTMTTPGALDLSHVNKSKVELVTIKINNAQDMNGGIDLSVFNDFPSLKYVYILAEYVTTEQGIIASVENNNPQYTVFYNVLKAN
;
A
#
# COMPACT_ATOMS: atom_id res chain seq x y z
N MET A 1 -49.22 20.63 46.62
CA MET A 1 -47.75 20.49 46.52
C MET A 1 -47.48 19.43 45.47
N LEU A 2 -47.20 19.84 44.23
CA LEU A 2 -47.07 18.96 43.07
C LEU A 2 -45.57 18.84 42.72
N MET A 3 -45.02 17.63 42.82
CA MET A 3 -43.59 17.35 42.61
C MET A 3 -43.41 16.80 41.19
N PHE A 4 -42.73 17.56 40.32
CA PHE A 4 -42.32 17.10 38.98
C PHE A 4 -40.97 16.38 39.10
N VAL A 5 -40.93 15.11 38.73
CA VAL A 5 -39.68 14.35 38.55
C VAL A 5 -39.37 14.31 37.06
N LEU A 6 -38.35 15.05 36.63
CA LEU A 6 -37.82 15.00 35.28
C LEU A 6 -36.77 13.88 35.21
N PHE A 7 -37.08 12.79 34.51
CA PHE A 7 -36.09 11.79 34.12
C PHE A 7 -35.40 12.25 32.84
N SER A 8 -34.21 12.81 32.95
CA SER A 8 -33.29 13.00 31.81
C SER A 8 -32.59 11.67 31.50
N ALA A 9 -33.20 10.85 30.65
CA ALA A 9 -32.51 9.74 30.03
C ALA A 9 -31.46 10.30 29.05
N GLY A 10 -30.18 10.06 29.36
CA GLY A 10 -29.06 10.50 28.55
C GLY A 10 -29.14 9.95 27.14
N VAL A 11 -29.10 10.85 26.15
CA VAL A 11 -28.78 10.49 24.77
C VAL A 11 -27.32 10.05 24.77
N SER A 12 -27.08 8.74 24.72
CA SER A 12 -25.76 8.22 24.41
C SER A 12 -25.54 8.40 22.91
N ALA A 13 -24.94 9.52 22.53
CA ALA A 13 -24.41 9.72 21.18
C ALA A 13 -23.22 8.77 21.00
N GLN A 14 -23.48 7.56 20.50
CA GLN A 14 -22.42 6.71 19.98
C GLN A 14 -21.95 7.34 18.67
N ASP A 15 -20.86 8.08 18.79
CA ASP A 15 -20.04 8.57 17.70
C ASP A 15 -19.68 7.38 16.82
N SER A 16 -20.39 7.26 15.69
CA SER A 16 -20.11 6.25 14.69
C SER A 16 -18.75 6.57 14.12
N LYS A 17 -17.69 5.96 14.67
CA LYS A 17 -16.39 5.87 13.99
C LYS A 17 -16.71 5.33 12.60
N LYS A 18 -16.66 6.21 11.59
CA LYS A 18 -16.72 5.84 10.18
C LYS A 18 -15.54 4.89 9.98
N SER A 19 -15.79 3.59 10.04
CA SER A 19 -14.84 2.59 9.59
C SER A 19 -14.72 2.85 8.09
N VAL A 20 -13.69 3.61 7.71
CA VAL A 20 -13.34 3.77 6.30
C VAL A 20 -12.81 2.42 5.89
N LYS A 21 -13.70 1.57 5.39
CA LYS A 21 -13.34 0.26 4.85
C LYS A 21 -12.26 0.50 3.79
N ALA A 22 -11.09 -0.07 4.00
CA ALA A 22 -9.98 0.06 3.05
C ALA A 22 -10.44 -0.38 1.66
N ALA A 23 -9.95 0.29 0.62
CA ALA A 23 -10.27 -0.06 -0.75
C ALA A 23 -9.89 -1.52 -1.02
N PRO A 24 -10.68 -2.27 -1.81
CA PRO A 24 -10.37 -3.67 -2.10
C PRO A 24 -9.03 -3.76 -2.82
N ILE A 25 -8.20 -4.69 -2.34
CA ILE A 25 -6.94 -5.05 -2.99
C ILE A 25 -7.31 -5.92 -4.20
N THR A 26 -6.91 -5.51 -5.41
CA THR A 26 -7.31 -6.18 -6.66
C THR A 26 -6.11 -6.52 -7.54
N HIS A 27 -6.30 -7.45 -8.47
CA HIS A 27 -5.28 -7.77 -9.46
C HIS A 27 -4.98 -6.54 -10.35
N MET A 28 -3.73 -6.36 -10.75
CA MET A 28 -3.25 -5.22 -11.55
C MET A 28 -4.08 -5.04 -12.83
N ASP A 29 -4.38 -6.13 -13.54
CA ASP A 29 -5.18 -6.06 -14.77
C ASP A 29 -6.62 -5.60 -14.51
N GLN A 30 -7.22 -6.05 -13.40
CA GLN A 30 -8.57 -5.61 -13.01
C GLN A 30 -8.57 -4.14 -12.59
N PHE A 31 -7.56 -3.70 -11.85
CA PHE A 31 -7.39 -2.31 -11.48
C PHE A 31 -7.25 -1.42 -12.71
N LEU A 32 -6.35 -1.77 -13.64
CA LEU A 32 -6.15 -1.04 -14.89
C LEU A 32 -7.42 -1.03 -15.75
N ALA A 33 -8.13 -2.15 -15.85
CA ALA A 33 -9.39 -2.24 -16.58
C ALA A 33 -10.46 -1.32 -16.00
N THR A 34 -10.55 -1.24 -14.67
CA THR A 34 -11.49 -0.35 -13.97
C THR A 34 -11.18 1.12 -14.24
N LEU A 35 -9.90 1.51 -14.28
CA LEU A 35 -9.51 2.87 -14.64
C LEU A 35 -9.95 3.21 -16.07
N THR A 36 -9.67 2.33 -17.02
CA THR A 36 -10.03 2.56 -18.43
C THR A 36 -11.55 2.58 -18.65
N SER A 37 -12.30 1.67 -18.02
CA SER A 37 -13.77 1.64 -18.16
C SER A 37 -14.45 2.84 -17.50
N SER A 38 -13.79 3.47 -16.53
CA SER A 38 -14.25 4.71 -15.87
C SER A 38 -13.81 5.98 -16.61
N GLY A 39 -13.20 5.87 -17.80
CA GLY A 39 -12.71 7.00 -18.59
C GLY A 39 -11.39 7.62 -18.09
N ASN A 40 -10.69 6.98 -17.15
CA ASN A 40 -9.44 7.45 -16.57
C ASN A 40 -8.21 6.89 -17.31
N ASP A 41 -8.20 6.95 -18.64
CA ASP A 41 -7.14 6.35 -19.46
C ASP A 41 -5.75 6.94 -19.16
N GLN A 42 -5.67 8.26 -18.93
CA GLN A 42 -4.42 8.93 -18.57
C GLN A 42 -3.86 8.38 -17.25
N LEU A 43 -4.73 8.09 -16.28
CA LEU A 43 -4.33 7.52 -15.00
C LEU A 43 -3.84 6.08 -15.17
N ALA A 44 -4.55 5.29 -15.97
CA ALA A 44 -4.14 3.93 -16.31
C ALA A 44 -2.76 3.92 -16.99
N GLN A 45 -2.50 4.86 -17.89
CA GLN A 45 -1.17 5.02 -18.51
C GLN A 45 -0.10 5.46 -17.51
N ARG A 46 -0.42 6.40 -16.59
CA ARG A 46 0.52 6.81 -15.54
C ARG A 46 0.93 5.63 -14.66
N VAL A 47 -0.03 4.79 -14.24
CA VAL A 47 0.25 3.57 -13.47
C VAL A 47 1.15 2.61 -14.26
N LYS A 48 0.85 2.38 -15.54
CA LYS A 48 1.70 1.55 -16.42
C LYS A 48 3.13 2.10 -16.52
N THR A 49 3.30 3.42 -16.67
CA THR A 49 4.61 4.07 -16.71
C THR A 49 5.35 3.91 -15.39
N LEU A 50 4.69 4.12 -14.25
CA LEU A 50 5.30 3.97 -12.92
C LEU A 50 5.81 2.54 -12.69
N ILE A 51 5.11 1.53 -13.21
CA ILE A 51 5.48 0.12 -13.05
C ILE A 51 6.56 -0.31 -14.05
N LYS A 52 6.46 0.09 -15.32
CA LYS A 52 7.25 -0.49 -16.43
C LYS A 52 8.43 0.36 -16.89
N THR A 53 8.40 1.66 -16.65
CA THR A 53 9.42 2.59 -17.15
C THR A 53 10.36 2.98 -16.01
N PRO A 54 11.70 2.95 -16.20
CA PRO A 54 12.64 3.42 -15.20
C PRO A 54 12.31 4.83 -14.71
N GLN A 55 12.20 4.99 -13.39
CA GLN A 55 12.04 6.27 -12.71
C GLN A 55 13.21 6.48 -11.75
N PRO A 56 13.50 7.72 -11.34
CA PRO A 56 14.29 7.97 -10.14
C PRO A 56 13.68 7.17 -8.98
N SER A 57 14.49 6.35 -8.33
CA SER A 57 13.99 5.34 -7.40
C SER A 57 14.96 4.99 -6.30
N VAL A 58 14.42 4.49 -5.19
CA VAL A 58 15.21 3.89 -4.11
C VAL A 58 14.85 2.42 -4.01
N TYR A 59 15.86 1.57 -3.85
CA TYR A 59 15.73 0.14 -3.57
C TYR A 59 16.16 -0.11 -2.14
N VAL A 60 15.27 -0.66 -1.32
CA VAL A 60 15.51 -0.92 0.10
C VAL A 60 15.47 -2.43 0.35
N THR A 61 16.63 -2.98 0.70
CA THR A 61 16.84 -4.38 1.04
C THR A 61 17.28 -4.48 2.50
N PRO A 62 17.33 -5.68 3.11
CA PRO A 62 17.69 -5.77 4.52
C PRO A 62 19.09 -5.19 4.79
N GLY A 63 19.14 -4.10 5.56
CA GLY A 63 20.39 -3.43 5.95
C GLY A 63 21.07 -2.61 4.84
N ASN A 64 20.41 -2.36 3.71
CA ASN A 64 20.97 -1.55 2.62
C ASN A 64 19.90 -0.78 1.83
N SER A 65 20.31 0.33 1.24
CA SER A 65 19.47 1.16 0.38
C SER A 65 20.29 1.75 -0.77
N VAL A 66 19.74 1.72 -1.99
CA VAL A 66 20.43 2.23 -3.18
C VAL A 66 19.51 3.11 -3.99
N GLU A 67 19.95 4.34 -4.28
CA GLU A 67 19.27 5.25 -5.21
C GLU A 67 19.66 4.96 -6.67
N ARG A 68 18.71 5.10 -7.59
CA ARG A 68 18.93 4.95 -9.04
C ARG A 68 18.15 6.01 -9.82
N GLY A 69 18.61 6.30 -11.04
CA GLY A 69 17.91 7.15 -12.01
C GLY A 69 18.16 8.65 -11.90
N GLY A 70 18.82 9.11 -10.83
CA GLY A 70 19.20 10.52 -10.63
C GLY A 70 17.99 11.44 -10.33
N GLY A 71 18.11 12.29 -9.32
CA GLY A 71 17.04 13.21 -8.90
C GLY A 71 16.16 12.65 -7.77
N VAL A 72 15.06 13.35 -7.48
CA VAL A 72 14.17 13.00 -6.36
C VAL A 72 13.38 11.73 -6.70
N PRO A 73 13.37 10.71 -5.84
CA PRO A 73 12.73 9.43 -6.14
C PRO A 73 11.21 9.57 -6.30
N VAL A 74 10.71 8.92 -7.34
CA VAL A 74 9.27 8.79 -7.67
C VAL A 74 8.77 7.38 -7.35
N SER A 75 9.65 6.39 -7.35
CA SER A 75 9.33 5.00 -7.00
C SER A 75 10.20 4.49 -5.86
N LEU A 76 9.60 3.77 -4.92
CA LEU A 76 10.30 3.03 -3.87
C LEU A 76 10.13 1.54 -4.13
N TYR A 77 11.20 0.78 -4.08
CA TYR A 77 11.17 -0.68 -4.17
C TYR A 77 11.63 -1.24 -2.83
N VAL A 78 10.86 -2.16 -2.27
CA VAL A 78 11.17 -2.81 -1.00
C VAL A 78 10.87 -4.30 -1.10
N ASP A 79 11.75 -5.14 -0.56
CA ASP A 79 11.43 -6.55 -0.39
C ASP A 79 10.55 -6.73 0.84
N ALA A 80 9.49 -7.53 0.74
CA ALA A 80 8.64 -7.88 1.88
C ALA A 80 9.44 -8.52 3.03
N LYS A 81 10.55 -9.19 2.71
CA LYS A 81 11.50 -9.67 3.72
C LYS A 81 12.10 -8.54 4.57
N THR A 82 12.39 -7.38 3.97
CA THR A 82 12.89 -6.19 4.68
C THR A 82 11.86 -5.65 5.64
N MET A 83 10.58 -5.65 5.25
CA MET A 83 9.48 -5.17 6.08
C MET A 83 9.21 -6.09 7.28
N THR A 84 9.38 -7.39 7.10
CA THR A 84 9.14 -8.42 8.14
C THR A 84 10.36 -8.70 9.02
N THR A 85 11.54 -8.19 8.67
CA THR A 85 12.77 -8.38 9.47
C THR A 85 12.93 -7.21 10.45
N PRO A 86 12.95 -7.45 11.76
CA PRO A 86 13.07 -6.38 12.75
C PRO A 86 14.31 -5.50 12.51
N GLY A 87 14.10 -4.18 12.44
CA GLY A 87 15.16 -3.19 12.25
C GLY A 87 15.79 -3.14 10.85
N ALA A 88 15.30 -3.94 9.89
CA ALA A 88 15.87 -3.97 8.54
C ALA A 88 15.30 -2.88 7.62
N LEU A 89 14.08 -2.41 7.88
CA LEU A 89 13.44 -1.33 7.13
C LEU A 89 13.92 0.03 7.64
N ASP A 90 14.87 0.63 6.94
CA ASP A 90 15.24 2.03 7.12
C ASP A 90 14.77 2.88 5.94
N LEU A 91 13.89 3.84 6.22
CA LEU A 91 13.37 4.81 5.25
C LEU A 91 13.78 6.26 5.61
N SER A 92 14.66 6.45 6.60
CA SER A 92 15.03 7.77 7.13
C SER A 92 15.80 8.63 6.13
N HIS A 93 16.55 8.00 5.23
CA HIS A 93 17.33 8.66 4.18
C HIS A 93 16.51 8.89 2.89
N VAL A 94 15.32 8.29 2.77
CA VAL A 94 14.50 8.40 1.55
C VAL A 94 13.81 9.76 1.49
N ASN A 95 13.96 10.49 0.39
CA ASN A 95 13.14 11.67 0.14
C ASN A 95 11.72 11.27 -0.27
N LYS A 96 10.81 11.25 0.69
CA LYS A 96 9.42 10.77 0.53
C LYS A 96 8.50 11.73 -0.25
N SER A 97 8.94 12.96 -0.49
CA SER A 97 8.06 14.05 -0.96
C SER A 97 7.46 13.85 -2.35
N LYS A 98 8.11 13.04 -3.20
CA LYS A 98 7.70 12.79 -4.60
C LYS A 98 7.42 11.32 -4.92
N VAL A 99 7.56 10.43 -3.95
CA VAL A 99 7.29 9.00 -4.17
C VAL A 99 5.79 8.81 -4.42
N GLU A 100 5.45 8.36 -5.62
CA GLU A 100 4.07 8.09 -6.07
C GLU A 100 3.71 6.61 -6.03
N LEU A 101 4.72 5.73 -6.17
CA LEU A 101 4.58 4.28 -6.20
C LEU A 101 5.54 3.62 -5.21
N VAL A 102 5.02 2.77 -4.33
CA VAL A 102 5.81 1.78 -3.61
C VAL A 102 5.57 0.42 -4.25
N THR A 103 6.63 -0.28 -4.63
CA THR A 103 6.57 -1.68 -5.06
C THR A 103 7.13 -2.57 -3.96
N ILE A 104 6.30 -3.48 -3.48
CA ILE A 104 6.65 -4.48 -2.46
C ILE A 104 6.84 -5.82 -3.16
N LYS A 105 8.07 -6.33 -3.18
CA LYS A 105 8.41 -7.62 -3.79
C LYS A 105 8.29 -8.75 -2.78
N ILE A 106 7.52 -9.77 -3.12
CA ILE A 106 7.41 -11.01 -2.34
C ILE A 106 8.12 -12.11 -3.12
N ASN A 107 9.26 -12.59 -2.61
CA ASN A 107 10.12 -13.51 -3.33
C ASN A 107 9.78 -14.98 -3.01
N ASN A 108 9.18 -15.24 -1.84
CA ASN A 108 8.83 -16.59 -1.39
C ASN A 108 7.73 -16.55 -0.31
N ALA A 109 7.21 -17.71 0.07
CA ALA A 109 6.13 -17.81 1.07
C ALA A 109 6.49 -17.26 2.47
N GLN A 110 7.77 -17.31 2.88
CA GLN A 110 8.20 -16.82 4.20
C GLN A 110 8.13 -15.29 4.30
N ASP A 111 8.20 -14.59 3.18
CA ASP A 111 8.12 -13.12 3.15
C ASP A 111 6.72 -12.61 3.56
N MET A 112 5.71 -13.48 3.57
CA MET A 112 4.33 -13.17 3.97
C MET A 112 3.98 -13.56 5.42
N ASN A 113 4.85 -14.32 6.09
CA ASN A 113 4.57 -14.85 7.43
C ASN A 113 4.62 -13.78 8.54
N GLY A 114 5.25 -12.63 8.28
CA GLY A 114 5.42 -11.54 9.25
C GLY A 114 4.43 -10.38 9.12
N GLY A 115 3.50 -10.44 8.16
CA GLY A 115 2.63 -9.31 7.83
C GLY A 115 3.36 -8.19 7.07
N ILE A 116 2.69 -7.61 6.09
CA ILE A 116 3.14 -6.47 5.29
C ILE A 116 2.35 -5.27 5.81
N ASP A 117 2.89 -4.63 6.85
CA ASP A 117 2.29 -3.44 7.45
C ASP A 117 2.49 -2.22 6.55
N LEU A 118 1.41 -1.72 5.95
CA LEU A 118 1.44 -0.56 5.06
C LEU A 118 1.43 0.79 5.80
N SER A 119 1.27 0.78 7.13
CA SER A 119 1.31 2.01 7.93
C SER A 119 2.68 2.69 7.90
N VAL A 120 3.74 1.95 7.58
CA VAL A 120 5.12 2.46 7.39
C VAL A 120 5.22 3.49 6.27
N PHE A 121 4.23 3.56 5.37
CA PHE A 121 4.17 4.52 4.28
C PHE A 121 3.25 5.72 4.55
N ASN A 122 2.72 5.87 5.77
CA ASN A 122 1.76 6.93 6.07
C ASN A 122 2.35 8.35 5.99
N ASP A 123 3.67 8.49 6.05
CA ASP A 123 4.36 9.78 5.96
C ASP A 123 4.84 10.13 4.54
N PHE A 124 4.33 9.43 3.52
CA PHE A 124 4.62 9.68 2.12
C PHE A 124 3.52 10.58 1.50
N PRO A 125 3.72 11.91 1.43
CA PRO A 125 2.64 12.85 1.08
C PRO A 125 2.16 12.75 -0.36
N SER A 126 2.96 12.18 -1.26
CA SER A 126 2.63 12.02 -2.68
C SER A 126 2.28 10.60 -3.08
N LEU A 127 2.24 9.67 -2.11
CA LEU A 127 1.99 8.25 -2.40
C LEU A 127 0.57 8.04 -2.87
N LYS A 128 0.44 7.43 -4.05
CA LYS A 128 -0.87 7.11 -4.66
C LYS A 128 -1.09 5.61 -4.76
N TYR A 129 -0.01 4.84 -4.87
CA TYR A 129 -0.08 3.43 -5.21
C TYR A 129 0.89 2.59 -4.38
N VAL A 130 0.40 1.46 -3.87
CA VAL A 130 1.23 0.36 -3.39
C VAL A 130 0.99 -0.83 -4.32
N TYR A 131 2.04 -1.27 -4.99
CA TYR A 131 2.02 -2.42 -5.89
C TYR A 131 2.71 -3.61 -5.25
N ILE A 132 1.98 -4.69 -5.03
CA ILE A 132 2.53 -5.92 -4.47
C ILE A 132 2.86 -6.88 -5.62
N LEU A 133 4.13 -7.21 -5.78
CA LEU A 133 4.62 -8.12 -6.82
C LEU A 133 5.10 -9.42 -6.19
N ALA A 134 4.34 -10.50 -6.38
CA ALA A 134 4.78 -11.84 -5.97
C ALA A 134 5.58 -12.49 -7.11
N GLU A 135 6.85 -12.80 -6.89
CA GLU A 135 7.74 -13.48 -7.85
C GLU A 135 7.81 -15.01 -7.62
N TYR A 136 6.79 -15.56 -6.96
CA TYR A 136 6.62 -16.98 -6.72
C TYR A 136 5.14 -17.37 -6.83
N VAL A 137 4.86 -18.67 -6.95
CA VAL A 137 3.49 -19.18 -7.06
C VAL A 137 2.75 -18.99 -5.73
N THR A 138 1.70 -18.18 -5.75
CA THR A 138 0.85 -17.88 -4.59
C THR A 138 -0.59 -17.61 -5.01
N THR A 139 -1.48 -17.36 -4.04
CA THR A 139 -2.90 -17.06 -4.26
C THR A 139 -3.21 -15.61 -3.89
N GLU A 140 -4.29 -15.07 -4.49
CA GLU A 140 -4.87 -13.78 -4.12
C GLU A 140 -5.15 -13.70 -2.62
N GLN A 141 -5.83 -14.74 -2.07
CA GLN A 141 -6.17 -14.79 -0.66
C GLN A 141 -4.92 -14.73 0.24
N GLY A 142 -3.84 -15.41 -0.16
CA GLY A 142 -2.57 -15.32 0.56
C GLY A 142 -2.06 -13.88 0.59
N ILE A 143 -1.97 -13.22 -0.57
CA ILE A 143 -1.47 -11.85 -0.67
C ILE A 143 -2.33 -10.90 0.18
N ILE A 144 -3.65 -10.95 0.03
CA ILE A 144 -4.58 -10.09 0.78
C ILE A 144 -4.44 -10.32 2.28
N ALA A 145 -4.34 -11.58 2.73
CA ALA A 145 -4.18 -11.91 4.14
C ALA A 145 -2.84 -11.44 4.72
N SER A 146 -1.81 -11.28 3.89
CA SER A 146 -0.51 -10.76 4.33
C SER A 146 -0.49 -9.24 4.51
N VAL A 147 -1.45 -8.50 3.95
CA VAL A 147 -1.46 -7.03 4.01
C VAL A 147 -2.15 -6.54 5.28
N GLU A 148 -1.46 -5.68 6.03
CA GLU A 148 -1.96 -5.08 7.26
C GLU A 148 -2.05 -3.55 7.14
N ASN A 149 -2.95 -2.96 7.93
CA ASN A 149 -3.13 -1.50 8.04
C ASN A 149 -3.30 -0.77 6.69
N ASN A 150 -4.01 -1.41 5.74
CA ASN A 150 -4.30 -0.81 4.45
C ASN A 150 -5.03 0.53 4.59
N ASN A 151 -4.41 1.60 4.11
CA ASN A 151 -4.89 2.97 4.25
C ASN A 151 -5.61 3.44 2.98
N PRO A 152 -6.84 3.98 3.06
CA PRO A 152 -7.58 4.48 1.90
C PRO A 152 -6.93 5.67 1.17
N GLN A 153 -5.86 6.27 1.70
CA GLN A 153 -5.14 7.37 1.04
C GLN A 153 -4.41 6.95 -0.24
N TYR A 154 -4.13 5.66 -0.41
CA TYR A 154 -3.50 5.09 -1.60
C TYR A 154 -4.26 3.84 -2.05
N THR A 155 -4.09 3.47 -3.32
CA THR A 155 -4.65 2.24 -3.87
C THR A 155 -3.62 1.12 -3.78
N VAL A 156 -4.03 -0.03 -3.26
CA VAL A 156 -3.23 -1.25 -3.25
C VAL A 156 -3.71 -2.19 -4.34
N PHE A 157 -2.79 -2.70 -5.16
CA PHE A 157 -3.08 -3.73 -6.16
C PHE A 157 -1.89 -4.69 -6.27
N TYR A 158 -2.13 -5.88 -6.81
CA TYR A 158 -1.11 -6.92 -6.86
C TYR A 158 -0.96 -7.55 -8.25
N ASN A 159 0.17 -8.22 -8.46
CA ASN A 159 0.35 -9.15 -9.57
C ASN A 159 1.15 -10.36 -9.07
N VAL A 160 0.89 -11.52 -9.68
CA VAL A 160 1.66 -12.74 -9.45
C VAL A 160 2.42 -13.03 -10.73
N LEU A 161 3.74 -13.00 -10.64
CA LEU A 161 4.61 -13.40 -11.74
C LEU A 161 4.33 -14.89 -11.99
N LYS A 162 3.85 -15.20 -13.20
CA LYS A 162 3.61 -16.60 -13.58
C LYS A 162 4.94 -17.34 -13.52
N ALA A 163 4.93 -18.54 -12.94
CA ALA A 163 6.05 -19.47 -13.09
C ALA A 163 6.25 -19.73 -14.59
N ASN A 164 7.48 -19.48 -15.07
CA ASN A 164 7.90 -19.89 -16.41
C ASN A 164 7.98 -21.42 -16.50
#